data_AF-A0A2T2SFE4-F1
#
_entry.id   AF-A0A2T2SFE4-F1
#
_cell.length_a   1.000
_cell.length_b   1.000
_cell.length_c   1.000
_cell.angle_alpha   90.00
_cell.angle_beta   90.00
_cell.angle_gamma   90.00
#
_symmetry.space_group_name_H-M   'P 1'
#
loop_
_entity.id
_entity.type
_entity.pdbx_description
1 polymer ?
#
loop_
_entity_poly.entity_id
_entity_poly.type
_entity_poly.pdbx_seq_one_letter_code
_entity_poly.pdbx_strand_id
1 'polypeptide(L)'
;MGQQQLLLLVLSTVIVGLATVAGIQAFSEGQTQATQDALTQRGISIGQDIAAELGRPNQLGGISSSSSPSQVAAAVGLDDQDGSGHGIPADGAGNDADCDITDASSTPFTIICSENGSGSENSSDDTPSPQTVTVEVDENGASVTTINGTSLSTL
;
A
#
# COMPACT_ATOMS: atom_id res chain seq x y z
N MET A 1 -56.87 7.21 -18.00
CA MET A 1 -56.30 7.44 -16.65
C MET A 1 -55.23 6.41 -16.27
N GLY A 2 -55.40 5.10 -16.53
CA GLY A 2 -54.39 4.08 -16.15
C GLY A 2 -53.04 4.12 -16.91
N GLN A 3 -53.01 4.67 -18.13
CA GLN A 3 -51.79 4.72 -18.96
C GLN A 3 -50.75 5.75 -18.48
N GLN A 4 -51.19 6.88 -17.90
CA GLN A 4 -50.27 7.89 -17.36
C GLN A 4 -49.68 7.48 -16.01
N GLN A 5 -50.42 6.71 -15.20
CA GLN A 5 -49.89 6.16 -13.94
C GLN A 5 -48.83 5.07 -14.17
N LEU A 6 -48.96 4.27 -15.24
CA LEU A 6 -47.96 3.25 -15.56
C LEU A 6 -46.61 3.85 -15.95
N LEU A 7 -46.60 5.00 -16.64
CA LEU A 7 -45.34 5.65 -17.05
C LEU A 7 -44.55 6.19 -15.86
N LEU A 8 -45.22 6.76 -14.86
CA LEU A 8 -44.54 7.27 -13.66
C LEU A 8 -43.92 6.16 -12.83
N LEU A 9 -44.57 4.99 -12.79
CA LEU A 9 -44.03 3.83 -12.09
C LEU A 9 -42.73 3.33 -12.74
N VAL A 10 -42.73 3.18 -14.06
CA VAL A 10 -41.52 2.74 -14.81
C VAL A 10 -40.39 3.76 -14.69
N LEU A 11 -40.70 5.05 -14.76
CA LEU A 11 -39.70 6.11 -14.58
C LEU A 11 -39.02 5.99 -13.20
N SER A 12 -39.80 5.75 -12.15
CA SER A 12 -39.26 5.63 -10.79
C SER A 12 -38.30 4.44 -10.64
N THR A 13 -38.61 3.29 -11.25
CA THR A 13 -37.73 2.11 -11.17
C THR A 13 -36.43 2.30 -11.94
N VAL A 14 -36.46 3.03 -13.06
CA VAL A 14 -35.25 3.34 -13.84
C VAL A 14 -34.32 4.28 -13.07
N ILE A 15 -34.87 5.32 -12.42
CA ILE A 15 -34.08 6.26 -11.63
C ILE A 15 -33.37 5.55 -10.46
N VAL A 16 -34.08 4.68 -9.74
CA VAL A 16 -33.48 3.92 -8.63
C VAL A 16 -32.38 2.99 -9.13
N GLY A 17 -32.59 2.29 -10.25
CA GLY A 17 -31.59 1.37 -10.82
C GLY A 17 -30.29 2.07 -11.24
N LEU A 18 -30.37 3.28 -11.81
CA LEU A 18 -29.18 4.04 -12.17
C LEU A 18 -28.47 4.62 -10.95
N ALA A 19 -29.22 5.05 -9.93
CA ALA A 19 -28.65 5.57 -8.69
C ALA A 19 -27.86 4.51 -7.91
N THR A 20 -28.33 3.26 -7.88
CA THR A 20 -27.63 2.17 -7.17
C THR A 20 -26.31 1.81 -7.84
N VAL A 21 -26.26 1.78 -9.19
CA VAL A 21 -25.02 1.49 -9.92
C VAL A 21 -23.98 2.59 -9.70
N ALA A 22 -24.39 3.86 -9.78
CA ALA A 22 -23.49 4.99 -9.51
C ALA A 22 -23.00 4.99 -8.05
N GLY A 23 -23.86 4.65 -7.10
CA GLY A 23 -23.48 4.53 -5.68
C GLY A 23 -22.44 3.44 -5.43
N ILE A 24 -22.58 2.27 -6.07
CA ILE A 24 -21.62 1.17 -5.94
C ILE A 24 -20.26 1.56 -6.54
N GLN A 25 -20.24 2.22 -7.69
CA GLN A 25 -18.99 2.66 -8.33
C GLN A 25 -18.24 3.66 -7.44
N ALA A 26 -18.93 4.69 -6.95
CA ALA A 26 -18.32 5.69 -6.05
C ALA A 26 -17.80 5.06 -4.75
N PHE A 27 -18.50 4.06 -4.21
CA PHE A 27 -18.05 3.33 -3.03
C PHE A 27 -16.81 2.47 -3.30
N SER A 28 -16.76 1.80 -4.47
CA SER A 28 -15.59 1.01 -4.88
C SER A 28 -14.35 1.90 -5.05
N GLU A 29 -14.49 3.04 -5.73
CA GLU A 29 -13.39 4.00 -5.92
C GLU A 29 -12.90 4.57 -4.58
N GLY A 30 -13.83 4.90 -3.66
CA GLY A 30 -13.47 5.40 -2.34
C GLY A 30 -12.69 4.38 -1.49
N GLN A 31 -13.02 3.09 -1.59
CA GLN A 31 -12.26 2.03 -0.91
C GLN A 31 -10.84 1.91 -1.49
N THR A 32 -10.70 1.89 -2.82
CA THR A 32 -9.38 1.81 -3.46
C THR A 32 -8.50 2.99 -3.07
N GLN A 33 -9.06 4.21 -3.02
CA GLN A 33 -8.32 5.38 -2.59
C GLN A 33 -7.91 5.32 -1.11
N ALA A 34 -8.82 4.90 -0.23
CA ALA A 34 -8.52 4.73 1.19
C ALA A 34 -7.41 3.69 1.44
N THR A 35 -7.45 2.57 0.70
CA THR A 35 -6.38 1.56 0.74
C THR A 35 -5.05 2.13 0.31
N GLN A 36 -5.01 2.87 -0.80
CA GLN A 36 -3.78 3.50 -1.29
C GLN A 36 -3.20 4.49 -0.29
N ASP A 37 -4.04 5.31 0.34
CA ASP A 37 -3.63 6.26 1.37
C ASP A 37 -3.05 5.54 2.61
N ALA A 38 -3.69 4.44 3.04
CA ALA A 38 -3.23 3.62 4.15
C ALA A 38 -1.87 2.96 3.85
N LEU A 39 -1.69 2.36 2.66
CA LEU A 39 -0.41 1.78 2.22
C LEU A 39 0.68 2.84 2.16
N THR A 40 0.38 4.01 1.62
CA THR A 40 1.33 5.12 1.51
C THR A 40 1.74 5.63 2.88
N GLN A 41 0.77 5.84 3.78
CA GLN A 41 1.05 6.28 5.15
C GLN A 41 1.90 5.24 5.90
N ARG A 42 1.60 3.96 5.74
CA ARG A 42 2.36 2.87 6.36
C ARG A 42 3.78 2.81 5.81
N GLY A 43 3.96 2.82 4.49
CA GLY A 43 5.27 2.81 3.85
C GLY A 43 6.14 3.99 4.26
N ILE A 44 5.58 5.21 4.31
CA ILE A 44 6.30 6.40 4.79
C ILE A 44 6.68 6.25 6.27
N SER A 45 5.78 5.75 7.12
CA SER A 45 6.09 5.56 8.56
C SER A 45 7.27 4.61 8.76
N ILE A 46 7.25 3.45 8.09
CA ILE A 46 8.35 2.47 8.13
C ILE A 46 9.63 3.11 7.58
N GLY A 47 9.54 3.85 6.48
CA GLY A 47 10.71 4.50 5.90
C GLY A 47 11.31 5.60 6.78
N GLN A 48 10.49 6.36 7.50
CA GLN A 48 10.98 7.37 8.46
C GLN A 48 11.73 6.70 9.61
N ASP A 49 11.22 5.57 10.10
CA ASP A 49 11.88 4.83 11.17
C ASP A 49 13.22 4.22 10.69
N ILE A 50 13.27 3.70 9.44
CA ILE A 50 14.52 3.24 8.81
C ILE A 50 15.51 4.39 8.64
N ALA A 51 15.08 5.56 8.15
CA ALA A 51 15.94 6.73 8.00
C ALA A 51 16.51 7.21 9.36
N ALA A 52 15.71 7.13 10.42
CA ALA A 52 16.16 7.45 11.77
C ALA A 52 17.24 6.49 12.27
N GLU A 53 17.14 5.19 11.95
CA GLU A 53 18.14 4.19 12.30
C GLU A 53 19.38 4.22 11.39
N LEU A 54 19.28 4.71 10.14
CA LEU A 54 20.42 5.01 9.28
C LEU A 54 21.28 6.17 9.81
N GLY A 55 20.65 7.14 10.46
CA GLY A 55 21.35 8.24 11.12
C GLY A 55 22.11 7.84 12.40
N ARG A 56 21.89 6.60 12.90
CA ARG A 56 22.53 6.11 14.13
C ARG A 56 23.81 5.33 13.81
N PRO A 57 24.90 5.51 14.58
CA PRO A 57 26.13 4.75 14.35
C PRO A 57 25.92 3.26 14.65
N ASN A 58 26.48 2.37 13.82
CA ASN A 58 26.37 0.92 13.97
C ASN A 58 26.77 0.40 15.36
N GLN A 59 27.65 1.11 16.07
CA GLN A 59 28.07 0.74 17.44
C GLN A 59 26.95 0.88 18.47
N LEU A 60 25.90 1.65 18.18
CA LEU A 60 24.73 1.87 19.02
C LEU A 60 23.49 1.11 18.52
N GLY A 61 23.67 0.18 17.57
CA GLY A 61 22.57 -0.60 17.00
C GLY A 61 21.96 0.00 15.72
N GLY A 62 22.55 1.06 15.17
CA GLY A 62 22.12 1.61 13.88
C GLY A 62 22.43 0.70 12.68
N ILE A 63 21.82 1.03 11.56
CA ILE A 63 21.93 0.26 10.31
C ILE A 63 22.83 0.96 9.31
N SER A 64 23.39 0.20 8.38
CA SER A 64 24.27 0.72 7.34
C SER A 64 23.85 0.20 5.98
N SER A 65 24.38 0.77 4.91
CA SER A 65 24.11 0.39 3.51
C SER A 65 24.40 -1.09 3.17
N SER A 66 24.99 -1.85 4.10
CA SER A 66 25.26 -3.29 3.97
C SER A 66 24.40 -4.16 4.90
N SER A 67 23.40 -3.60 5.58
CA SER A 67 22.53 -4.33 6.51
C SER A 67 21.50 -5.18 5.75
N SER A 68 21.27 -6.42 6.18
CA SER A 68 20.22 -7.27 5.57
C SER A 68 18.82 -6.73 5.90
N PRO A 69 17.78 -7.06 5.10
CA PRO A 69 16.41 -6.63 5.40
C PRO A 69 15.97 -6.96 6.83
N SER A 70 16.30 -8.16 7.29
CA SER A 70 16.02 -8.61 8.66
C SER A 70 16.75 -7.80 9.75
N GLN A 71 17.93 -7.26 9.47
CA GLN A 71 18.65 -6.37 10.39
C GLN A 71 18.01 -4.99 10.43
N VAL A 72 17.50 -4.52 9.29
CA VAL A 72 16.76 -3.27 9.18
C VAL A 72 15.44 -3.36 9.93
N ALA A 73 14.68 -4.43 9.71
CA ALA A 73 13.45 -4.72 10.44
C ALA A 73 13.70 -4.79 11.96
N ALA A 74 14.72 -5.54 12.39
CA ALA A 74 15.07 -5.64 13.80
C ALA A 74 15.49 -4.30 14.44
N ALA A 75 16.21 -3.44 13.71
CA ALA A 75 16.61 -2.12 14.20
C ALA A 75 15.42 -1.19 14.43
N VAL A 76 14.40 -1.31 13.58
CA VAL A 76 13.15 -0.54 13.68
C VAL A 76 12.14 -1.19 14.64
N GLY A 77 12.43 -2.40 15.14
CA GLY A 77 11.52 -3.14 16.02
C GLY A 77 10.33 -3.77 15.29
N LEU A 78 10.54 -4.14 14.02
CA LEU A 78 9.58 -4.85 13.19
C LEU A 78 9.96 -6.35 13.22
N ASP A 79 9.10 -7.18 13.81
CA ASP A 79 9.38 -8.61 14.04
C ASP A 79 8.98 -9.51 12.85
N ASP A 80 8.25 -9.00 11.86
CA ASP A 80 7.67 -9.78 10.74
C ASP A 80 8.53 -9.73 9.46
N GLN A 81 9.81 -10.09 9.57
CA GLN A 81 10.66 -10.42 8.42
C GLN A 81 11.28 -11.82 8.56
N ASP A 82 10.56 -12.74 9.19
CA ASP A 82 11.03 -14.10 9.51
C ASP A 82 11.14 -15.03 8.27
N GLY A 83 11.11 -14.50 7.05
CA GLY A 83 11.18 -15.33 5.83
C GLY A 83 10.01 -16.32 5.69
N SER A 84 8.98 -16.18 6.52
CA SER A 84 7.76 -17.00 6.56
C SER A 84 6.66 -16.48 5.63
N GLY A 85 6.94 -15.45 4.83
CA GLY A 85 6.04 -14.94 3.79
C GLY A 85 4.95 -14.01 4.29
N HIS A 86 5.06 -13.51 5.53
CA HIS A 86 4.19 -12.47 6.07
C HIS A 86 5.01 -11.20 6.20
N GLY A 87 4.74 -10.19 5.36
CA GLY A 87 5.33 -8.88 5.52
C GLY A 87 4.77 -8.14 6.73
N ILE A 88 5.30 -6.94 6.98
CA ILE A 88 4.88 -6.03 8.03
C ILE A 88 3.42 -5.61 7.76
N PRO A 89 2.45 -5.87 8.66
CA PRO A 89 1.04 -5.62 8.39
C PRO A 89 0.77 -4.13 8.15
N ALA A 90 -0.12 -3.85 7.19
CA ALA A 90 -0.61 -2.53 6.84
C ALA A 90 -2.08 -2.37 7.27
N ASP A 91 -2.27 -2.07 8.55
CA ASP A 91 -3.60 -1.88 9.13
C ASP A 91 -4.39 -0.80 8.38
N GLY A 92 -5.60 -1.15 7.95
CA GLY A 92 -6.50 -0.24 7.25
C GLY A 92 -6.36 -0.24 5.71
N ALA A 93 -5.39 -0.97 5.15
CA ALA A 93 -5.25 -1.12 3.70
C ALA A 93 -5.99 -2.33 3.13
N GLY A 94 -6.41 -3.29 3.95
CA GLY A 94 -7.12 -4.48 3.48
C GLY A 94 -6.99 -5.65 4.46
N ASN A 95 -7.52 -6.80 4.07
CA ASN A 95 -7.48 -8.02 4.88
C ASN A 95 -6.11 -8.71 4.88
N ASP A 96 -5.33 -8.54 3.82
CA ASP A 96 -4.03 -9.21 3.60
C ASP A 96 -2.96 -8.19 3.17
N ALA A 97 -3.13 -6.94 3.58
CA ALA A 97 -2.23 -5.86 3.22
C ALA A 97 -0.99 -5.85 4.11
N ASP A 98 0.18 -5.81 3.50
CA ASP A 98 1.48 -5.88 4.17
C ASP A 98 2.57 -5.15 3.38
N CYS A 99 3.69 -4.92 4.05
CA CYS A 99 4.86 -4.22 3.54
C CYS A 99 6.11 -5.07 3.75
N ASP A 100 6.99 -5.14 2.75
CA ASP A 100 8.28 -5.82 2.86
C ASP A 100 9.42 -4.91 2.45
N ILE A 101 10.61 -5.20 2.97
CA ILE A 101 11.86 -4.51 2.68
C ILE A 101 12.67 -5.46 1.78
N THR A 102 12.66 -5.24 0.47
CA THR A 102 13.21 -6.19 -0.51
C THR A 102 14.66 -5.92 -0.86
N ASP A 103 15.07 -4.65 -0.93
CA ASP A 103 16.43 -4.25 -1.34
C ASP A 103 17.15 -3.48 -0.23
N ALA A 104 17.64 -4.19 0.79
CA ALA A 104 18.46 -3.59 1.84
C ALA A 104 19.98 -3.64 1.57
N SER A 105 20.39 -4.22 0.43
CA SER A 105 21.80 -4.49 0.12
C SER A 105 22.55 -3.30 -0.51
N SER A 106 21.85 -2.21 -0.78
CA SER A 106 22.41 -0.93 -1.22
C SER A 106 21.46 0.22 -0.82
N THR A 107 21.99 1.41 -0.57
CA THR A 107 21.18 2.63 -0.48
C THR A 107 20.76 3.09 -1.87
N PRO A 108 19.49 3.46 -2.11
CA PRO A 108 18.39 3.56 -1.13
C PRO A 108 17.74 2.21 -0.78
N PHE A 109 17.23 2.08 0.44
CA PHE A 109 16.44 0.92 0.86
C PHE A 109 15.05 0.98 0.23
N THR A 110 14.58 -0.13 -0.33
CA THR A 110 13.26 -0.21 -0.94
C THR A 110 12.27 -0.92 -0.03
N ILE A 111 11.14 -0.26 0.24
CA ILE A 111 9.98 -0.81 0.93
C ILE A 111 8.85 -0.98 -0.10
N ILE A 112 8.25 -2.15 -0.17
CA ILE A 112 7.13 -2.46 -1.06
C ILE A 112 5.92 -2.80 -0.18
N CYS A 113 4.88 -1.97 -0.24
CA CYS A 113 3.59 -2.23 0.38
C CYS A 113 2.56 -2.66 -0.66
N SER A 114 1.77 -3.68 -0.35
CA SER A 114 0.78 -4.27 -1.25
C SER A 114 -0.50 -4.59 -0.49
N GLU A 115 -1.65 -4.55 -1.17
CA GLU A 115 -2.94 -4.93 -0.56
C GLU A 115 -3.16 -6.46 -0.44
N ASN A 116 -2.33 -7.27 -1.11
CA ASN A 116 -2.50 -8.73 -1.25
C ASN A 116 -1.20 -9.54 -0.97
N GLY A 117 -0.33 -9.11 -0.07
CA GLY A 117 0.99 -9.72 0.07
C GLY A 117 2.09 -8.94 -0.65
N SER A 118 3.12 -8.56 0.09
CA SER A 118 4.35 -7.92 -0.40
C SER A 118 5.33 -8.93 -1.03
N GLY A 119 5.21 -10.22 -0.65
CA GLY A 119 5.89 -11.35 -1.30
C GLY A 119 5.20 -11.86 -2.57
N SER A 120 4.07 -11.25 -2.95
CA SER A 120 3.33 -11.61 -4.15
C SER A 120 3.91 -10.88 -5.36
N GLU A 121 5.11 -11.29 -5.79
CA GLU A 121 5.48 -11.13 -7.20
C GLU A 121 4.43 -11.89 -8.02
N ASN A 122 3.45 -11.18 -8.55
CA ASN A 122 2.52 -11.68 -9.55
C ASN A 122 1.52 -12.75 -9.05
N SER A 123 0.66 -12.41 -8.09
CA SER A 123 -0.61 -13.14 -7.95
C SER A 123 -1.45 -12.86 -9.18
N SER A 124 -1.45 -13.85 -10.09
CA SER A 124 -2.20 -13.88 -11.34
C SER A 124 -3.69 -14.15 -11.10
N ASP A 125 -4.20 -13.80 -9.92
CA ASP A 125 -5.61 -13.95 -9.59
C ASP A 125 -6.38 -12.75 -10.14
N ASP A 126 -7.55 -13.06 -10.70
CA ASP A 126 -8.48 -12.20 -11.43
C ASP A 126 -9.13 -11.09 -10.55
N THR A 127 -8.42 -10.64 -9.52
CA THR A 127 -8.75 -9.50 -8.67
C THR A 127 -8.32 -8.20 -9.35
N PRO A 128 -9.04 -7.07 -9.12
CA PRO A 128 -8.60 -5.76 -9.59
C PRO A 128 -7.13 -5.54 -9.20
N SER A 129 -6.35 -4.97 -10.12
CA SER A 129 -4.89 -4.90 -10.03
C SER A 129 -4.44 -4.47 -8.63
N PRO A 130 -3.60 -5.25 -7.94
CA PRO A 130 -3.26 -4.99 -6.55
C PRO A 130 -2.68 -3.60 -6.39
N GLN A 131 -3.24 -2.80 -5.48
CA GLN A 131 -2.66 -1.54 -5.06
C GLN A 131 -1.27 -1.80 -4.49
N THR A 132 -0.26 -1.15 -5.07
CA THR A 132 1.14 -1.31 -4.67
C THR A 132 1.77 0.06 -4.49
N VAL A 133 2.54 0.23 -3.42
CA VAL A 133 3.26 1.47 -3.12
C VAL A 133 4.71 1.12 -2.83
N THR A 134 5.63 1.74 -3.57
CA THR A 134 7.07 1.59 -3.35
C THR A 134 7.62 2.87 -2.73
N VAL A 135 8.28 2.71 -1.58
CA VAL A 135 8.95 3.79 -0.86
C VAL A 135 10.44 3.51 -0.85
N GLU A 136 11.23 4.46 -1.33
CA GLU A 136 12.68 4.43 -1.22
C GLU A 136 13.11 5.27 -0.01
N VAL A 137 14.14 4.80 0.69
CA VAL A 137 14.64 5.43 1.91
C VAL A 137 16.14 5.63 1.80
N ASP A 138 16.58 6.86 2.02
CA ASP A 138 17.99 7.24 2.08
C ASP A 138 18.32 7.98 3.39
N GLU A 139 19.55 8.50 3.49
CA GLU A 139 20.02 9.31 4.62
C GLU A 139 19.31 10.67 4.75
N ASN A 140 18.56 11.10 3.74
CA ASN A 140 17.80 12.34 3.69
C ASN A 140 16.32 12.13 4.04
N GLY A 141 15.81 10.90 3.99
CA GLY A 141 14.47 10.52 4.43
C GLY A 141 13.81 9.44 3.58
N ALA A 142 12.51 9.26 3.77
CA ALA A 142 11.68 8.35 2.98
C ALA A 142 10.89 9.10 1.91
N SER A 143 10.92 8.61 0.66
CA SER A 143 10.20 9.15 -0.48
C SER A 143 9.42 8.06 -1.22
N VAL A 144 8.19 8.36 -1.61
CA VAL A 144 7.38 7.45 -2.43
C VAL A 144 7.85 7.54 -3.89
N THR A 145 8.38 6.45 -4.42
CA THR A 145 8.95 6.40 -5.77
C THR A 145 7.96 5.83 -6.78
N THR A 146 7.10 4.89 -6.39
CA THR A 146 6.03 4.40 -7.28
C THR A 146 4.71 4.14 -6.56
N ILE A 147 3.61 4.36 -7.28
CA ILE A 147 2.25 3.96 -6.87
C ILE A 147 1.65 3.20 -8.05
N ASN A 148 1.22 1.96 -7.84
CA ASN A 148 0.67 1.05 -8.85
C ASN A 148 1.56 0.94 -10.10
N GLY A 149 2.88 0.88 -9.90
CA GLY A 149 3.87 0.83 -10.99
C GLY A 149 4.04 2.15 -11.77
N THR A 150 3.35 3.23 -11.38
CA THR A 150 3.57 4.57 -11.93
C THR A 150 4.67 5.25 -11.11
N SER A 151 5.80 5.56 -11.73
CA SER A 151 6.88 6.27 -11.06
C SER A 151 6.49 7.71 -10.77
N LEU A 152 6.51 8.08 -9.49
CA LEU A 152 6.49 9.47 -9.06
C LEU A 152 7.92 9.98 -9.12
N SER A 153 8.28 10.56 -10.26
CA SER A 153 9.52 11.33 -10.34
C SER A 153 9.38 12.55 -9.44
N THR A 154 9.96 12.49 -8.24
CA THR A 154 10.26 13.68 -7.43
C THR A 154 11.15 14.60 -8.27
N LEU A 155 10.62 15.80 -8.57
CA LEU A 155 11.34 16.93 -9.14
C LEU A 155 12.34 17.53 -8.14
#